data_AF-A0AAE3QQ62-F1
#
_entry.id   AF-A0AAE3QQ62-F1
#
_cell.length_a   1.000
_cell.length_b   1.000
_cell.length_c   1.000
_cell.angle_alpha   90.00
_cell.angle_beta   90.00
_cell.angle_gamma   90.00
#
_symmetry.space_group_name_H-M   'P 1'
#
loop_
_entity.id
_entity.type
_entity.pdbx_description
1 polymer ?
#
loop_
_entity_poly.entity_id
_entity_poly.type
_entity_poly.pdbx_seq_one_letter_code
_entity_poly.pdbx_strand_id
1 'polypeptide(L)'
;MDKSHLWIEIATASLLALLPLLFPRGKDAKHQFTTQEINLMAPQMRRFTWISVIVVLVVLFLCVALAIDLLLNLQSLMPSQQFAHPFTFMDIYWFFPGMGLGFALSIYVVDWVLRRIIGSQYDLLSEMSSQQYGINAKAAMRGLAIFGAVAGSIGVFLGYDWYAGVRKPEQQIVINPFLSFSEHTYPLQDIASLTYVDYYAKENGNLFHLPYYQFRFRDGFQWDSREGFRHVAYGEDSLTVAYIIQQTHLSIDTTQLVE
;
A
#
# COMPACT_ATOMS: atom_id res chain seq x y z
N MET A 1 6.99 19.43 23.19
CA MET A 1 6.55 19.46 21.77
C MET A 1 7.48 18.53 21.02
N ASP A 2 6.94 17.46 20.45
CA ASP A 2 7.73 16.43 19.80
C ASP A 2 8.24 16.92 18.43
N LYS A 3 9.56 16.83 18.20
CA LYS A 3 10.18 17.29 16.94
C LYS A 3 9.76 16.45 15.74
N SER A 4 9.16 15.28 15.98
CA SER A 4 8.64 14.37 14.94
C SER A 4 7.55 15.01 14.06
N HIS A 5 6.73 15.91 14.60
CA HIS A 5 5.62 16.53 13.87
C HIS A 5 6.03 17.72 12.99
N LEU A 6 7.10 18.43 13.35
CA LEU A 6 7.54 19.64 12.63
C LEU A 6 7.89 19.34 11.16
N TRP A 7 8.51 18.18 10.90
CA TRP A 7 8.87 17.78 9.54
C TRP A 7 7.66 17.51 8.66
N ILE A 8 6.57 16.96 9.22
CA ILE A 8 5.33 16.69 8.49
C ILE A 8 4.66 18.01 8.09
N GLU A 9 4.64 19.00 9.00
CA GLU A 9 4.11 20.32 8.71
C GLU A 9 4.91 21.03 7.62
N ILE A 10 6.25 21.01 7.71
CA ILE A 10 7.14 21.59 6.70
C ILE A 10 6.95 20.91 5.35
N ALA A 11 6.88 19.57 5.31
CA ALA A 11 6.67 18.81 4.09
C ALA A 11 5.30 19.13 3.46
N THR A 12 4.25 19.20 4.28
CA THR A 12 2.89 19.53 3.83
C THR A 12 2.83 20.96 3.27
N ALA A 13 3.38 21.94 3.99
CA ALA A 13 3.45 23.32 3.55
C ALA A 13 4.24 23.47 2.24
N SER A 14 5.36 22.76 2.13
CA SER A 14 6.19 22.74 0.91
C SER A 14 5.43 22.14 -0.27
N LEU A 15 4.74 21.02 -0.05
CA LEU A 15 3.90 20.38 -1.07
C LEU A 15 2.78 21.32 -1.54
N LEU A 16 2.08 21.98 -0.60
CA LEU A 16 1.03 22.94 -0.92
C LEU A 16 1.57 24.17 -1.67
N ALA A 17 2.75 24.66 -1.31
CA ALA A 17 3.41 25.77 -1.99
C ALA A 17 3.88 25.42 -3.41
N LEU A 18 4.16 24.14 -3.69
CA LEU A 18 4.53 23.65 -5.03
C LEU A 18 3.31 23.48 -5.95
N LEU A 19 2.10 23.30 -5.43
CA LEU A 19 0.91 23.05 -6.27
C LEU A 19 0.65 24.15 -7.31
N PRO A 20 0.73 25.45 -7.01
CA PRO A 20 0.55 26.50 -8.02
C PRO A 20 1.65 26.52 -9.09
N LEU A 21 2.85 26.04 -8.76
CA LEU A 21 3.97 25.94 -9.71
C LEU A 21 3.80 24.75 -10.65
N LEU A 22 3.36 23.60 -10.11
CA LEU A 22 3.14 22.38 -10.88
C LEU A 22 1.84 22.43 -11.71
N PHE A 23 0.82 23.10 -11.19
CA PHE A 23 -0.51 23.20 -11.81
C PHE A 23 -0.93 24.66 -11.93
N PRO A 24 -0.18 25.47 -12.69
CA PRO A 24 -0.49 26.89 -12.84
C PRO A 24 -1.90 27.05 -13.39
N ARG A 25 -2.63 28.04 -12.88
CA ARG A 25 -3.93 28.40 -13.43
C ARG A 25 -3.72 28.78 -14.90
N GLY A 26 -4.22 27.94 -15.80
CA GLY A 26 -4.11 28.18 -17.25
C GLY A 26 -4.73 29.52 -17.61
N LYS A 27 -4.13 30.22 -18.57
CA LYS A 27 -4.69 31.47 -19.13
C LYS A 27 -6.03 31.24 -19.83
N ASP A 28 -6.37 29.99 -20.10
CA ASP A 28 -7.57 29.55 -20.83
C ASP A 28 -8.84 29.43 -19.97
N ALA A 29 -8.87 30.06 -18.79
CA ALA A 29 -10.13 30.17 -18.05
C ALA A 29 -11.14 30.91 -18.93
N LYS A 30 -12.18 30.21 -19.39
CA LYS A 30 -13.16 30.75 -20.33
C LYS A 30 -13.88 31.96 -19.75
N HIS A 31 -14.06 31.99 -18.44
CA HIS A 31 -14.66 33.11 -17.71
C HIS A 31 -13.76 33.52 -16.54
N GLN A 32 -13.55 34.83 -16.40
CA GLN A 32 -12.99 35.43 -15.20
C GLN A 32 -14.16 35.98 -14.39
N PHE A 33 -14.52 35.32 -13.29
CA PHE A 33 -15.61 35.79 -12.44
C PHE A 33 -15.17 37.01 -11.66
N THR A 34 -15.96 38.07 -11.73
CA THR A 34 -15.83 39.22 -10.85
C THR A 34 -16.23 38.84 -9.43
N THR A 35 -15.73 39.58 -8.42
CA THR A 35 -16.10 39.36 -7.01
C THR A 35 -17.62 39.44 -6.79
N GLN A 36 -18.31 40.29 -7.56
CA GLN A 36 -19.75 40.45 -7.46
C GLN A 36 -20.50 39.22 -7.99
N GLU A 37 -20.08 38.64 -9.11
CA GLU A 37 -20.67 37.40 -9.65
C GLU A 37 -20.46 36.22 -8.69
N ILE A 38 -19.27 36.11 -8.08
CA ILE A 38 -18.98 35.09 -7.07
C ILE A 38 -19.94 35.23 -5.88
N ASN A 39 -20.16 36.45 -5.38
CA ASN A 39 -21.05 36.69 -4.24
C ASN A 39 -22.53 36.35 -4.58
N LEU A 40 -22.97 36.62 -5.81
CA LEU A 40 -24.32 36.26 -6.26
C LEU A 40 -24.51 34.75 -6.42
N MET A 41 -23.47 34.03 -6.88
CA MET A 41 -23.51 32.59 -7.09
C MET A 41 -23.22 31.78 -5.82
N ALA A 42 -22.53 32.37 -4.83
CA ALA A 42 -22.10 31.73 -3.59
C ALA A 42 -23.18 30.90 -2.86
N PRO A 43 -24.42 31.39 -2.65
CA PRO A 43 -25.43 30.60 -1.92
C PRO A 43 -25.90 29.35 -2.69
N GLN A 44 -26.00 29.43 -4.02
CA GLN A 44 -26.33 28.27 -4.86
C GLN A 44 -25.16 27.29 -4.88
N MET A 45 -23.95 27.80 -5.06
CA MET A 45 -22.72 27.00 -5.09
C MET A 45 -22.47 26.28 -3.77
N ARG A 46 -22.78 26.89 -2.62
CA ARG A 46 -22.63 26.25 -1.31
C ARG A 46 -23.41 24.95 -1.20
N ARG A 47 -24.61 24.86 -1.78
CA ARG A 47 -25.40 23.61 -1.79
C ARG A 47 -24.70 22.55 -2.64
N PHE A 48 -24.20 22.92 -3.82
CA PHE A 48 -23.44 22.00 -4.68
C PHE A 48 -22.11 21.59 -4.06
N THR A 49 -21.44 22.46 -3.31
CA THR A 49 -20.22 22.12 -2.57
C THR A 49 -20.51 21.02 -1.56
N TRP A 50 -21.56 21.13 -0.74
CA TRP A 50 -21.90 20.09 0.24
C TRP A 50 -22.27 18.76 -0.42
N ILE A 51 -23.07 18.80 -1.48
CA ILE A 51 -23.39 17.60 -2.28
C ILE A 51 -22.11 16.99 -2.84
N SER A 52 -21.21 17.81 -3.37
CA SER A 52 -19.93 17.35 -3.93
C SER A 52 -19.05 16.71 -2.87
N VAL A 53 -18.96 17.29 -1.67
CA VAL A 53 -18.19 16.73 -0.55
C VAL A 53 -18.76 15.36 -0.15
N ILE A 54 -20.08 15.23 0.00
CA ILE A 54 -20.71 13.95 0.34
C ILE A 54 -20.44 12.91 -0.75
N VAL A 55 -20.65 13.27 -2.02
CA VAL A 55 -20.39 12.37 -3.17
C VAL A 55 -18.93 11.95 -3.21
N VAL A 56 -17.99 12.88 -3.00
CA VAL A 56 -16.55 12.59 -2.95
C VAL A 56 -16.25 11.58 -1.86
N LEU A 57 -16.74 11.79 -0.63
CA LEU A 57 -16.45 10.89 0.50
C LEU A 57 -17.02 9.49 0.27
N VAL A 58 -18.27 9.39 -0.20
CA VAL A 58 -18.92 8.10 -0.48
C VAL A 58 -18.21 7.36 -1.62
N VAL A 59 -17.96 8.04 -2.75
CA VAL A 59 -17.30 7.43 -3.91
C VAL A 59 -15.86 7.04 -3.57
N LEU A 60 -15.12 7.88 -2.87
CA LEU A 60 -13.76 7.57 -2.42
C LEU A 60 -13.74 6.32 -1.55
N PHE A 61 -14.60 6.26 -0.53
CA PHE A 61 -14.68 5.10 0.35
C PHE A 61 -15.01 3.82 -0.44
N LEU A 62 -16.01 3.86 -1.32
CA LEU A 62 -16.40 2.71 -2.14
C LEU A 62 -15.27 2.27 -3.08
N CYS A 63 -14.63 3.20 -3.79
CA CYS A 63 -13.54 2.86 -4.71
C CYS A 63 -12.31 2.29 -3.98
N VAL A 64 -11.97 2.81 -2.80
CA VAL A 64 -10.87 2.27 -1.97
C VAL A 64 -11.22 0.88 -1.44
N ALA A 65 -12.42 0.69 -0.89
CA ALA A 65 -12.86 -0.62 -0.40
C ALA A 65 -12.87 -1.66 -1.53
N LEU A 66 -13.42 -1.31 -2.70
CA LEU A 66 -13.44 -2.19 -3.88
C LEU A 66 -12.02 -2.51 -4.39
N ALA A 67 -11.12 -1.53 -4.40
CA ALA A 67 -9.74 -1.75 -4.82
C ALA A 67 -9.00 -2.69 -3.85
N ILE A 68 -9.16 -2.50 -2.53
CA ILE A 68 -8.57 -3.39 -1.53
C ILE A 68 -9.14 -4.80 -1.67
N ASP A 69 -10.46 -4.95 -1.76
CA ASP A 69 -11.12 -6.24 -1.95
C ASP A 69 -10.63 -6.96 -3.22
N LEU A 70 -10.51 -6.23 -4.33
CA LEU A 70 -9.96 -6.78 -5.58
C LEU A 70 -8.51 -7.28 -5.39
N LEU A 71 -7.67 -6.55 -4.66
CA LEU A 71 -6.28 -6.93 -4.41
C LEU A 71 -6.16 -8.13 -3.47
N LEU A 72 -7.00 -8.19 -2.43
CA LEU A 72 -7.09 -9.37 -1.55
C LEU A 72 -7.55 -10.60 -2.32
N ASN A 73 -8.51 -10.44 -3.24
CA ASN A 73 -8.92 -11.54 -4.14
C ASN A 73 -7.80 -11.92 -5.12
N LEU A 74 -7.00 -10.96 -5.61
CA LEU A 74 -5.86 -11.22 -6.48
C LEU A 74 -4.76 -12.04 -5.78
N GLN A 75 -4.63 -11.94 -4.46
CA GLN A 75 -3.74 -12.79 -3.67
C GLN A 75 -4.03 -14.28 -3.82
N SER A 76 -5.27 -14.67 -4.13
CA SER A 76 -5.64 -16.06 -4.43
C SER A 76 -5.13 -16.57 -5.79
N LEU A 77 -4.62 -15.68 -6.64
CA LEU A 77 -4.04 -16.00 -7.95
C LEU A 77 -2.52 -15.96 -7.94
N MET A 78 -1.90 -15.67 -6.80
CA MET A 78 -0.46 -15.52 -6.69
C MET A 78 0.28 -16.85 -6.81
N PRO A 79 1.55 -16.83 -7.28
CA PRO A 79 2.41 -18.02 -7.28
C PRO A 79 2.50 -18.69 -5.92
N SER A 80 2.33 -17.91 -4.84
CA SER A 80 2.34 -18.41 -3.48
C SER A 80 1.30 -19.50 -3.21
N GLN A 81 0.18 -19.52 -3.94
CA GLN A 81 -0.85 -20.54 -3.82
C GLN A 81 -0.43 -21.92 -4.35
N GLN A 82 0.68 -21.99 -5.09
CA GLN A 82 1.29 -23.25 -5.52
C GLN A 82 2.11 -23.89 -4.39
N PHE A 83 2.47 -23.13 -3.35
CA PHE A 83 3.14 -23.69 -2.19
C PHE A 83 2.15 -24.46 -1.34
N ALA A 84 2.58 -25.62 -0.87
CA ALA A 84 1.75 -26.37 0.06
C ALA A 84 1.70 -25.75 1.46
N HIS A 85 2.67 -24.88 1.74
CA HIS A 85 2.82 -24.12 2.96
C HIS A 85 3.33 -22.73 2.58
N PRO A 86 2.40 -21.79 2.26
CA PRO A 86 2.79 -20.47 1.81
C PRO A 86 3.22 -19.55 2.95
N PHE A 87 4.31 -18.88 2.64
CA PHE A 87 4.80 -17.61 3.12
C PHE A 87 3.87 -16.38 3.23
N THR A 88 2.62 -16.43 3.71
CA THR A 88 1.64 -15.32 3.47
C THR A 88 2.04 -13.94 4.04
N PHE A 89 1.73 -12.88 3.28
CA PHE A 89 1.93 -11.48 3.69
C PHE A 89 0.84 -10.99 4.64
N MET A 90 1.13 -9.93 5.40
CA MET A 90 0.06 -9.22 6.10
C MET A 90 -0.91 -8.58 5.10
N ASP A 91 -2.20 -8.77 5.31
CA ASP A 91 -3.27 -8.10 4.53
C ASP A 91 -3.09 -6.57 4.50
N ILE A 92 -2.44 -6.00 5.52
CA ILE A 92 -2.12 -4.57 5.59
C ILE A 92 -1.23 -4.09 4.45
N TYR A 93 -0.45 -4.99 3.82
CA TYR A 93 0.35 -4.65 2.66
C TYR A 93 -0.55 -4.15 1.52
N TRP A 94 -1.66 -4.86 1.25
CA TRP A 94 -2.60 -4.55 0.17
C TRP A 94 -3.38 -3.27 0.38
N PHE A 95 -3.44 -2.79 1.63
CA PHE A 95 -4.10 -1.54 1.97
C PHE A 95 -3.50 -0.35 1.22
N PHE A 96 -2.17 -0.21 1.19
CA PHE A 96 -1.50 0.93 0.56
C PHE A 96 -1.69 1.00 -0.97
N PRO A 97 -1.42 -0.06 -1.76
CA PRO A 97 -1.69 -0.03 -3.19
C PRO A 97 -3.19 0.09 -3.48
N GLY A 98 -4.04 -0.54 -2.66
CA GLY A 98 -5.50 -0.42 -2.77
C GLY A 98 -5.98 1.02 -2.55
N MET A 99 -5.43 1.73 -1.57
CA MET A 99 -5.69 3.16 -1.36
C MET A 99 -5.26 3.99 -2.56
N GLY A 100 -4.06 3.76 -3.12
CA GLY A 100 -3.56 4.52 -4.27
C GLY A 100 -4.44 4.33 -5.51
N LEU A 101 -4.76 3.09 -5.85
CA LEU A 101 -5.63 2.73 -6.98
C LEU A 101 -7.07 3.20 -6.77
N GLY A 102 -7.62 2.98 -5.58
CA GLY A 102 -8.98 3.39 -5.24
C GLY A 102 -9.16 4.91 -5.24
N PHE A 103 -8.18 5.65 -4.71
CA PHE A 103 -8.16 7.10 -4.79
C PHE A 103 -8.09 7.57 -6.25
N ALA A 104 -7.21 6.99 -7.07
CA ALA A 104 -7.10 7.35 -8.48
C ALA A 104 -8.41 7.12 -9.24
N LEU A 105 -9.04 5.95 -9.03
CA LEU A 105 -10.33 5.61 -9.62
C LEU A 105 -11.44 6.57 -9.16
N SER A 106 -11.46 6.90 -7.86
CA SER A 106 -12.48 7.76 -7.28
C SER A 106 -12.55 9.13 -7.97
N ILE A 107 -11.40 9.69 -8.39
CA ILE A 107 -11.36 11.00 -9.05
C ILE A 107 -12.14 10.97 -10.38
N TYR A 108 -12.00 9.91 -11.16
CA TYR A 108 -12.72 9.77 -12.44
C TYR A 108 -14.21 9.49 -12.21
N VAL A 109 -14.54 8.65 -11.23
CA VAL A 109 -15.94 8.34 -10.89
C VAL A 109 -16.64 9.58 -10.33
N VAL A 110 -15.99 10.35 -9.46
CA VAL A 110 -16.51 11.61 -8.92
C VAL A 110 -16.75 12.63 -10.03
N ASP A 111 -15.78 12.85 -10.93
CA ASP A 111 -15.97 13.78 -12.07
C ASP A 111 -17.19 13.34 -12.92
N TRP A 112 -17.33 12.05 -13.19
CA TRP A 112 -18.47 11.51 -13.93
C TRP A 112 -19.81 11.69 -13.18
N VAL A 113 -19.89 11.31 -11.89
CA VAL A 113 -21.11 11.43 -11.08
C VAL A 113 -21.51 12.90 -10.92
N LEU A 114 -20.57 13.78 -10.59
CA LEU A 114 -20.87 15.20 -10.41
C LEU A 114 -21.30 15.88 -11.70
N ARG A 115 -20.70 15.53 -12.85
CA ARG A 115 -21.19 15.99 -14.17
C ARG A 115 -22.63 15.57 -14.42
N ARG A 116 -23.05 14.38 -13.95
CA ARG A 116 -24.44 13.89 -14.10
C ARG A 116 -25.42 14.57 -13.15
N ILE A 117 -25.02 14.81 -11.90
CA ILE A 117 -25.88 15.43 -10.88
C ILE A 117 -26.03 16.94 -11.11
N ILE A 118 -24.91 17.63 -11.38
CA ILE A 118 -24.85 19.10 -11.49
C ILE A 118 -25.11 19.55 -12.94
N GLY A 119 -24.85 18.69 -13.93
CA GLY A 119 -25.09 18.98 -15.34
C GLY A 119 -24.18 20.10 -15.85
N SER A 120 -24.76 21.05 -16.59
CA SER A 120 -24.01 22.16 -17.21
C SER A 120 -23.33 23.09 -16.22
N GLN A 121 -23.75 23.11 -14.95
CA GLN A 121 -23.13 23.97 -13.92
C GLN A 121 -21.84 23.36 -13.34
N TYR A 122 -21.49 22.12 -13.70
CA TYR A 122 -20.28 21.47 -13.19
C TYR A 122 -19.00 22.19 -13.61
N ASP A 123 -18.91 22.58 -14.88
CA ASP A 123 -17.70 23.26 -15.38
C ASP A 123 -17.55 24.64 -14.72
N LEU A 124 -18.66 25.35 -14.46
CA LEU A 124 -18.69 26.59 -13.68
C LEU A 124 -18.17 26.39 -12.25
N LEU A 125 -18.64 25.34 -11.55
CA LEU A 125 -18.15 25.00 -10.21
C LEU A 125 -16.65 24.69 -10.20
N SER A 126 -16.16 23.98 -11.24
CA SER A 126 -14.74 23.65 -11.39
C SER A 126 -13.87 24.88 -11.64
N GLU A 127 -14.35 25.82 -12.46
CA GLU A 127 -13.68 27.10 -12.71
C GLU A 127 -13.65 27.99 -11.47
N MET A 128 -14.76 28.09 -10.74
CA MET A 128 -14.83 28.83 -9.48
C MET A 128 -13.87 28.25 -8.44
N SER A 129 -13.81 26.93 -8.29
CA SER A 129 -12.85 26.26 -7.40
C SER A 129 -11.41 26.59 -7.81
N SER A 130 -11.09 26.48 -9.10
CA SER A 130 -9.77 26.82 -9.63
C SER A 130 -9.39 28.30 -9.37
N GLN A 131 -10.36 29.21 -9.46
CA GLN A 131 -10.18 30.63 -9.13
C GLN A 131 -9.94 30.86 -7.64
N GLN A 132 -10.70 30.18 -6.77
CA GLN A 132 -10.60 30.31 -5.32
C GLN A 132 -9.23 29.84 -4.80
N TYR A 133 -8.71 28.74 -5.33
CA TYR A 133 -7.44 28.16 -4.90
C TYR A 133 -6.22 28.67 -5.69
N GLY A 134 -6.43 29.44 -6.76
CA GLY A 134 -5.34 29.96 -7.60
C GLY A 134 -4.60 28.90 -8.40
N ILE A 135 -5.15 27.69 -8.52
CA ILE A 135 -4.54 26.55 -9.22
C ILE A 135 -5.52 25.97 -10.25
N ASN A 136 -5.01 25.26 -11.25
CA ASN A 136 -5.88 24.45 -12.11
C ASN A 136 -6.31 23.18 -11.35
N ALA A 137 -7.44 23.26 -10.64
CA ALA A 137 -7.91 22.18 -9.77
C ALA A 137 -8.12 20.87 -10.54
N LYS A 138 -8.63 20.93 -11.78
CA LYS A 138 -8.84 19.74 -12.62
C LYS A 138 -7.52 19.07 -13.00
N ALA A 139 -6.51 19.85 -13.37
CA ALA A 139 -5.19 19.33 -13.69
C ALA A 139 -4.51 18.76 -12.44
N ALA A 140 -4.60 19.44 -11.30
CA ALA A 140 -4.06 18.96 -10.03
C ALA A 140 -4.68 17.62 -9.61
N MET A 141 -6.02 17.51 -9.64
CA MET A 141 -6.71 16.25 -9.31
C MET A 141 -6.33 15.13 -10.29
N ARG A 142 -6.22 15.40 -11.59
CA ARG A 142 -5.73 14.40 -12.56
C ARG A 142 -4.29 13.98 -12.29
N GLY A 143 -3.41 14.92 -11.95
CA GLY A 143 -2.03 14.62 -11.57
C GLY A 143 -1.96 13.72 -10.35
N LEU A 144 -2.75 14.01 -9.32
CA LEU A 144 -2.88 13.18 -8.13
C LEU A 144 -3.46 11.78 -8.45
N ALA A 145 -4.44 11.70 -9.36
CA ALA A 145 -4.98 10.42 -9.81
C ALA A 145 -3.93 9.58 -10.53
N ILE A 146 -3.16 10.19 -11.44
CA ILE A 146 -2.08 9.49 -12.16
C ILE A 146 -1.00 9.03 -11.18
N PHE A 147 -0.59 9.89 -10.25
CA PHE A 147 0.40 9.54 -9.23
C PHE A 147 -0.09 8.37 -8.37
N GLY A 148 -1.34 8.44 -7.86
CA GLY A 148 -1.94 7.36 -7.07
C GLY A 148 -2.05 6.05 -7.84
N ALA A 149 -2.42 6.12 -9.14
CA ALA A 149 -2.48 4.96 -10.01
C ALA A 149 -1.10 4.34 -10.20
N VAL A 150 -0.09 5.14 -10.54
CA VAL A 150 1.29 4.67 -10.76
C VAL A 150 1.87 4.08 -9.47
N ALA A 151 1.80 4.80 -8.35
CA ALA A 151 2.30 4.33 -7.07
C ALA A 151 1.58 3.05 -6.61
N GLY A 152 0.25 3.01 -6.77
CA GLY A 152 -0.55 1.83 -6.48
C GLY A 152 -0.16 0.64 -7.34
N SER A 153 -0.04 0.82 -8.66
CA SER A 153 0.40 -0.24 -9.58
C SER A 153 1.81 -0.73 -9.29
N ILE A 154 2.76 0.15 -8.96
CA ILE A 154 4.10 -0.24 -8.53
C ILE A 154 4.01 -1.07 -7.25
N GLY A 155 3.20 -0.65 -6.27
CA GLY A 155 2.96 -1.43 -5.05
C GLY A 155 2.40 -2.82 -5.35
N VAL A 156 1.39 -2.93 -6.21
CA VAL A 156 0.86 -4.24 -6.63
C VAL A 156 1.94 -5.10 -7.29
N PHE A 157 2.72 -4.53 -8.19
CA PHE A 157 3.79 -5.25 -8.88
C PHE A 157 4.85 -5.78 -7.91
N LEU A 158 5.30 -4.93 -6.98
CA LEU A 158 6.29 -5.32 -5.97
C LEU A 158 5.76 -6.37 -5.00
N GLY A 159 4.47 -6.32 -4.66
CA GLY A 159 3.84 -7.31 -3.78
C GLY A 159 3.55 -8.63 -4.48
N TYR A 160 3.33 -8.61 -5.79
CA TYR A 160 3.10 -9.83 -6.57
C TYR A 160 4.35 -10.71 -6.66
N ASP A 161 5.51 -10.08 -6.83
CA ASP A 161 6.79 -10.78 -6.96
C ASP A 161 7.42 -11.12 -5.60
N TRP A 162 6.85 -10.64 -4.51
CA TRP A 162 7.31 -10.97 -3.18
C TRP A 162 6.62 -12.25 -2.72
N TYR A 163 7.35 -13.30 -2.34
CA TYR A 163 6.80 -14.48 -1.65
C TYR A 163 7.89 -15.37 -1.08
N ALA A 164 7.52 -16.24 -0.16
CA ALA A 164 8.33 -17.41 0.19
C ALA A 164 7.41 -18.63 0.40
N GLY A 165 7.94 -19.84 0.40
CA GLY A 165 7.15 -21.03 0.72
C GLY A 165 7.86 -22.33 0.42
N VAL A 166 7.21 -23.42 0.80
CA VAL A 166 7.71 -24.78 0.54
C VAL A 166 6.94 -25.42 -0.63
N ARG A 167 7.65 -25.78 -1.71
CA ARG A 167 7.07 -26.60 -2.80
C ARG A 167 7.20 -28.08 -2.44
N LYS A 168 6.06 -28.78 -2.33
CA LYS A 168 6.00 -30.19 -1.92
C LYS A 168 6.55 -31.20 -2.94
N PRO A 169 6.28 -31.08 -4.26
CA PRO A 169 6.78 -32.09 -5.19
C PRO A 169 8.32 -32.09 -5.25
N GLU A 170 8.94 -30.92 -5.17
CA GLU A 170 10.38 -30.76 -5.33
C GLU A 170 11.17 -30.71 -4.01
N GLN A 171 10.48 -30.71 -2.86
CA GLN A 171 11.09 -30.61 -1.53
C GLN A 171 12.10 -29.45 -1.43
N GLN A 172 11.64 -28.25 -1.78
CA GLN A 172 12.47 -27.05 -1.81
C GLN A 172 11.76 -25.86 -1.16
N ILE A 173 12.53 -25.02 -0.47
CA ILE A 173 12.13 -23.68 -0.06
C ILE A 173 12.39 -22.75 -1.23
N VAL A 174 11.39 -22.00 -1.64
CA VAL A 174 11.52 -20.92 -2.62
C VAL A 174 11.31 -19.60 -1.90
N ILE A 175 12.23 -18.67 -2.10
CA ILE A 175 12.21 -17.33 -1.50
C ILE A 175 12.42 -16.35 -2.64
N ASN A 176 11.45 -15.46 -2.86
CA ASN A 176 11.61 -14.30 -3.72
C ASN A 176 11.54 -13.03 -2.87
N PRO A 177 12.70 -12.45 -2.48
CA PRO A 177 12.73 -11.26 -1.64
C PRO A 177 12.12 -10.04 -2.31
N PHE A 178 11.74 -9.04 -1.50
CA PHE A 178 11.31 -7.74 -2.00
C PHE A 178 12.38 -7.12 -2.89
N LEU A 179 11.99 -6.65 -4.08
CA LEU A 179 12.90 -6.07 -5.09
C LEU A 179 14.00 -7.02 -5.57
N SER A 180 13.82 -8.34 -5.44
CA SER A 180 14.68 -9.30 -6.11
C SER A 180 14.32 -9.43 -7.58
N PHE A 181 15.29 -9.76 -8.43
CA PHE A 181 15.07 -10.12 -9.83
C PHE A 181 15.00 -11.64 -10.05
N SER A 182 15.29 -12.41 -9.01
CA SER A 182 15.39 -13.87 -9.10
C SER A 182 14.89 -14.55 -7.83
N GLU A 183 14.17 -15.65 -8.01
CA GLU A 183 13.87 -16.59 -6.95
C GLU A 183 15.15 -17.25 -6.45
N HIS A 184 15.32 -17.31 -5.12
CA HIS A 184 16.26 -18.21 -4.48
C HIS A 184 15.56 -19.52 -4.17
N THR A 185 16.14 -20.63 -4.63
CA THR A 185 15.58 -21.97 -4.41
C THR A 185 16.60 -22.81 -3.67
N TYR A 186 16.17 -23.36 -2.52
CA TYR A 186 17.00 -24.18 -1.66
C TYR A 186 16.33 -25.55 -1.45
N PRO A 187 16.99 -26.66 -1.81
CA PRO A 187 16.57 -27.98 -1.37
C PRO A 187 16.45 -28.03 0.16
N LEU A 188 15.45 -28.75 0.68
CA LEU A 188 15.30 -28.90 2.14
C LEU A 188 16.55 -29.51 2.80
N GLN A 189 17.28 -30.36 2.07
CA GLN A 189 18.51 -30.98 2.55
C GLN A 189 19.66 -29.98 2.73
N ASP A 190 19.59 -28.81 2.11
CA ASP A 190 20.60 -27.76 2.23
C ASP A 190 20.36 -26.83 3.42
N ILE A 191 19.31 -27.06 4.20
CA ILE A 191 19.14 -26.43 5.50
C ILE A 191 20.19 -27.00 6.46
N ALA A 192 21.12 -26.15 6.89
CA ALA A 192 22.19 -26.49 7.81
C ALA A 192 21.73 -26.41 9.27
N SER A 193 20.91 -25.40 9.62
CA SER A 193 20.33 -25.26 10.95
C SER A 193 18.98 -24.57 10.91
N LEU A 194 18.16 -24.88 11.91
CA LEU A 194 16.87 -24.27 12.15
C LEU A 194 16.82 -23.77 13.60
N THR A 195 16.64 -22.47 13.77
CA THR A 195 16.63 -21.83 15.08
C THR A 195 15.26 -21.23 15.33
N TYR A 196 14.66 -21.54 16.48
CA TYR A 196 13.47 -20.84 16.97
C TYR A 196 13.92 -19.73 17.91
N VAL A 197 13.52 -18.50 17.59
CA VAL A 197 13.83 -17.30 18.38
C VAL A 197 12.53 -16.83 19.00
N ASP A 198 12.48 -16.73 20.34
CA ASP A 198 11.25 -16.41 21.08
C ASP A 198 11.14 -14.91 21.43
N TYR A 199 12.26 -14.31 21.80
CA TYR A 199 12.39 -12.89 22.10
C TYR A 199 13.57 -12.29 21.35
N TYR A 200 13.45 -11.02 20.99
CA TYR A 200 14.59 -10.21 20.55
C TYR A 200 14.73 -8.99 21.46
N ALA A 201 15.99 -8.63 21.75
CA ALA A 201 16.30 -7.41 22.49
C ALA A 201 16.40 -6.24 21.51
N LYS A 202 15.84 -5.08 21.87
CA LYS A 202 16.18 -3.82 21.20
C LYS A 202 17.45 -3.23 21.82
N GLU A 203 18.07 -2.26 21.14
CA GLU A 203 19.24 -1.52 21.61
C GLU A 203 19.07 -0.89 23.02
N ASN A 204 17.83 -0.63 23.43
CA ASN A 204 17.51 -0.11 24.76
C ASN A 204 17.36 -1.18 25.85
N GLY A 205 17.63 -2.45 25.54
CA GLY A 205 17.49 -3.59 26.45
C GLY A 205 16.05 -4.10 26.62
N ASN A 206 15.06 -3.50 25.97
CA ASN A 206 13.68 -3.97 26.06
C ASN A 206 13.51 -5.25 25.23
N LEU A 207 12.94 -6.28 25.85
CA LEU A 207 12.59 -7.54 25.21
C LEU A 207 11.22 -7.42 24.54
N PHE A 208 11.15 -7.86 23.29
CA PHE A 208 9.90 -7.96 22.55
C PHE A 208 9.63 -9.42 22.20
N HIS A 209 8.48 -9.91 22.64
CA HIS A 209 7.98 -11.22 22.26
C HIS A 209 7.47 -11.17 20.82
N LEU A 210 8.29 -11.63 19.89
CA LEU A 210 7.94 -11.76 18.48
C LEU A 210 8.62 -13.02 17.94
N PRO A 211 8.12 -14.21 18.31
CA PRO A 211 8.76 -15.42 17.88
C PRO A 211 8.88 -15.59 16.36
N TYR A 212 9.88 -16.35 15.93
CA TYR A 212 10.08 -16.69 14.52
C TYR A 212 11.06 -17.84 14.34
N TYR A 213 11.13 -18.34 13.11
CA TYR A 213 12.09 -19.34 12.71
C TYR A 213 13.15 -18.71 11.82
N GLN A 214 14.41 -18.98 12.13
CA GLN A 214 15.55 -18.64 11.32
C GLN A 214 16.11 -19.91 10.67
N PHE A 215 16.25 -19.86 9.36
CA PHE A 215 16.80 -20.91 8.53
C PHE A 215 18.20 -20.51 8.11
N ARG A 216 19.19 -21.37 8.36
CA ARG A 216 20.54 -21.21 7.82
C ARG A 216 20.79 -22.29 6.80
N PHE A 217 21.19 -21.91 5.61
CA PHE A 217 21.53 -22.82 4.53
C PHE A 217 23.03 -23.12 4.52
N ARG A 218 23.42 -24.23 3.88
CA ARG A 218 24.81 -24.70 3.81
C ARG A 218 25.76 -23.74 3.09
N ASP A 219 25.24 -22.93 2.18
CA ASP A 219 25.98 -21.88 1.48
C ASP A 219 26.20 -20.61 2.34
N GLY A 220 25.65 -20.61 3.57
CA GLY A 220 25.74 -19.50 4.51
C GLY A 220 24.60 -18.50 4.41
N PHE A 221 23.69 -18.63 3.44
CA PHE A 221 22.50 -17.79 3.37
C PHE A 221 21.63 -18.00 4.62
N GLN A 222 21.04 -16.90 5.10
CA GLN A 222 20.14 -16.90 6.25
C GLN A 222 18.82 -16.29 5.82
N TRP A 223 17.73 -16.92 6.24
CA TRP A 223 16.39 -16.45 5.98
C TRP A 223 15.55 -16.53 7.25
N ASP A 224 14.87 -15.43 7.59
CA ASP A 224 13.97 -15.37 8.73
C ASP A 224 12.52 -15.48 8.26
N SER A 225 11.68 -16.26 8.96
CA SER A 225 10.25 -16.40 8.62
C SER A 225 9.45 -15.10 8.76
N ARG A 226 10.02 -14.09 9.43
CA ARG A 226 9.47 -12.71 9.55
C ARG A 226 9.80 -11.82 8.37
N GLU A 227 10.80 -12.17 7.57
CA GLU A 227 11.22 -11.30 6.48
C GLU A 227 10.02 -10.96 5.59
N GLY A 228 9.85 -9.66 5.40
CA GLY A 228 8.94 -9.12 4.43
C GLY A 228 7.51 -8.84 4.83
N PHE A 229 7.32 -8.14 5.96
CA PHE A 229 6.00 -7.71 6.45
C PHE A 229 4.98 -8.85 6.46
N ARG A 230 5.42 -10.04 6.85
CA ARG A 230 4.56 -11.20 6.99
C ARG A 230 3.75 -11.15 8.27
N HIS A 231 2.54 -11.68 8.22
CA HIS A 231 1.80 -11.96 9.44
C HIS A 231 2.44 -13.20 10.05
N VAL A 232 3.08 -13.05 11.22
CA VAL A 232 3.61 -14.20 11.95
C VAL A 232 2.42 -14.97 12.54
N ALA A 233 1.80 -15.82 11.73
CA ALA A 233 0.80 -16.76 12.16
C ALA A 233 1.53 -17.99 12.73
N TYR A 234 1.88 -17.97 14.02
CA TYR A 234 2.62 -19.05 14.69
C TYR A 234 2.09 -20.46 14.39
N GLY A 235 0.77 -20.59 14.27
CA GLY A 235 0.12 -21.85 13.91
C GLY A 235 0.50 -22.35 12.52
N GLU A 236 0.57 -21.48 11.51
CA GLU A 236 0.88 -21.87 10.13
C GLU A 236 2.38 -22.09 9.91
N ASP A 237 3.21 -21.21 10.48
CA ASP A 237 4.67 -21.33 10.41
C ASP A 237 5.13 -22.62 11.13
N SER A 238 4.54 -22.98 12.27
CA SER A 238 4.90 -24.21 13.00
C SER A 238 4.55 -25.50 12.23
N LEU A 239 3.44 -25.53 11.48
CA LEU A 239 3.11 -26.67 10.61
C LEU A 239 4.12 -26.82 9.47
N THR A 240 4.54 -25.69 8.90
CA THR A 240 5.56 -25.65 7.84
C THR A 240 6.90 -26.16 8.36
N VAL A 241 7.29 -25.70 9.53
CA VAL A 241 8.53 -26.12 10.20
C VAL A 241 8.48 -27.59 10.60
N ALA A 242 7.36 -28.07 11.13
CA ALA A 242 7.19 -29.49 11.46
C ALA A 242 7.37 -30.38 10.22
N TYR A 243 6.83 -29.96 9.07
CA TYR A 243 7.05 -30.64 7.79
C TYR A 243 8.55 -30.66 7.41
N ILE A 244 9.24 -29.51 7.52
CA ILE A 244 10.68 -29.41 7.21
C ILE A 244 11.50 -30.35 8.10
N ILE A 245 11.22 -30.38 9.41
CA ILE A 245 11.89 -31.27 10.38
C ILE A 245 11.65 -32.74 10.02
N GLN A 246 10.42 -33.09 9.65
CA GLN A 246 10.08 -34.46 9.25
C GLN A 246 10.88 -34.90 8.02
N GLN A 247 11.12 -34.01 7.05
CA GLN A 247 11.86 -34.35 5.83
C GLN A 247 13.39 -34.31 6.00
N THR A 248 13.90 -33.49 6.92
CA THR A 248 15.36 -33.23 7.06
C THR A 248 16.00 -33.93 8.24
N HIS A 249 15.20 -34.39 9.22
CA HIS A 249 15.65 -34.91 10.50
C HIS A 249 16.48 -33.92 11.34
N LEU A 250 16.37 -32.62 11.06
CA LEU A 250 17.00 -31.57 11.86
C LEU A 250 16.29 -31.39 13.20
N SER A 251 17.04 -31.01 14.23
CA SER A 251 16.49 -30.50 15.49
C SER A 251 16.30 -28.99 15.45
N ILE A 252 15.31 -28.47 16.19
CA ILE A 252 15.16 -27.03 16.40
C ILE A 252 16.04 -26.61 17.57
N ASP A 253 16.95 -25.68 17.32
CA ASP A 253 17.66 -25.00 18.39
C ASP A 253 16.80 -23.86 18.93
N THR A 254 16.41 -23.96 20.20
CA THR A 254 15.63 -22.91 20.87
C THR A 254 16.57 -21.88 21.47
N THR A 255 16.57 -20.67 20.92
CA THR A 255 17.35 -19.55 21.46
C THR A 255 16.39 -18.54 22.08
N GLN A 256 16.56 -18.27 23.38
CA GLN A 256 15.68 -17.35 24.11
C GLN A 256 15.99 -15.88 23.84
N LEU A 257 17.18 -15.55 23.31
CA LEU A 257 17.64 -14.18 23.14
C LEU A 257 18.63 -14.10 21.98
N VAL A 258 18.28 -13.30 20.97
CA VAL A 258 19.22 -12.82 19.95
C VAL A 258 19.42 -11.32 20.22
N GLU A 259 20.68 -10.94 20.45
CA GLU A 259 21.12 -9.54 20.61
C GLU A 259 21.11 -8.78 19.29
#